data_AF-A0A6B3R537-F1
#
_entry.id   AF-A0A6B3R537-F1
#
_cell.length_a   1.000
_cell.length_b   1.000
_cell.length_c   1.000
_cell.angle_alpha   90.00
_cell.angle_beta   90.00
_cell.angle_gamma   90.00
#
_symmetry.space_group_name_H-M   'P 1'
#
loop_
_entity.id
_entity.type
_entity.pdbx_description
1 polymer ?
#
loop_
_entity_poly.entity_id
_entity_poly.type
_entity_poly.pdbx_seq_one_letter_code
_entity_poly.pdbx_strand_id
1 'polypeptide(L)'
;MVNSKDFSKRLKEIFDYYDLSASSFADKIDVGRASISHILSGRNKPSLDFVMKVVSSFEEVELYWLLNGKGHFPPADQNEDNTLEKPTDDSDDSKAVTSKNDRLVADMESQPKRRSGKDIEKVIIFYADGSFESYENYPKT
;
A
#
# COMPACT_ATOMS: atom_id res chain seq x y z
N MET A 1 3.30 19.24 -18.66
CA MET A 1 2.25 18.69 -19.55
C MET A 1 1.99 17.26 -19.12
N VAL A 2 0.73 16.82 -18.99
CA VAL A 2 0.40 15.47 -18.49
C VAL A 2 0.78 14.41 -19.53
N ASN A 3 1.48 13.35 -19.11
CA ASN A 3 1.74 12.19 -19.96
C ASN A 3 0.53 11.23 -19.89
N SER A 4 -0.17 11.05 -21.01
CA SER A 4 -1.31 10.14 -21.10
C SER A 4 -0.94 8.72 -20.68
N LYS A 5 0.24 8.19 -21.05
CA LYS A 5 0.62 6.80 -20.71
C LYS A 5 0.75 6.58 -19.21
N ASP A 6 1.36 7.52 -18.49
CA ASP A 6 1.56 7.38 -17.05
C ASP A 6 0.28 7.74 -16.28
N PHE A 7 -0.58 8.60 -16.84
CA PHE A 7 -1.96 8.76 -16.34
C PHE A 7 -2.77 7.46 -16.47
N SER A 8 -2.65 6.74 -17.60
CA SER A 8 -3.30 5.44 -17.81
C SER A 8 -2.82 4.35 -16.85
N LYS A 9 -1.56 4.41 -16.36
CA LYS A 9 -1.04 3.48 -15.33
C LYS A 9 -1.69 3.76 -13.98
N ARG A 10 -1.61 5.00 -13.51
CA ARG A 10 -2.19 5.45 -12.23
C ARG A 10 -3.70 5.24 -12.15
N LEU A 11 -4.41 5.37 -13.28
CA LEU A 11 -5.82 5.02 -13.34
C LEU A 11 -6.07 3.51 -13.10
N LYS A 12 -5.16 2.62 -13.51
CA LYS A 12 -5.21 1.19 -13.18
C LYS A 12 -4.80 0.91 -11.74
N GLU A 13 -3.78 1.60 -11.22
CA GLU A 13 -3.40 1.49 -9.81
C GLU A 13 -4.61 1.82 -8.89
N ILE A 14 -5.44 2.79 -9.28
CA ILE A 14 -6.75 3.06 -8.65
C ILE A 14 -7.76 1.91 -8.85
N PHE A 15 -7.87 1.35 -10.06
CA PHE A 15 -8.78 0.21 -10.32
C PHE A 15 -8.41 -1.01 -9.45
N ASP A 16 -7.13 -1.34 -9.41
CA ASP A 16 -6.58 -2.51 -8.71
C ASP A 16 -6.70 -2.34 -7.18
N TYR A 17 -6.58 -1.12 -6.65
CA TYR A 17 -6.75 -0.82 -5.22
C TYR A 17 -8.20 -0.93 -4.72
N TYR A 18 -9.18 -0.44 -5.50
CA TYR A 18 -10.60 -0.49 -5.12
C TYR A 18 -11.37 -1.71 -5.69
N ASP A 19 -10.68 -2.70 -6.28
CA ASP A 19 -11.24 -3.85 -7.02
C ASP A 19 -12.32 -3.45 -8.05
N LEU A 20 -12.03 -2.42 -8.86
CA LEU A 20 -12.97 -1.86 -9.84
C LEU A 20 -12.63 -2.24 -11.28
N SER A 21 -13.58 -2.91 -11.93
CA SER A 21 -13.59 -3.01 -13.39
C SER A 21 -13.64 -1.63 -14.06
N ALA A 22 -13.11 -1.53 -15.28
CA ALA A 22 -13.21 -0.33 -16.11
C ALA A 22 -14.65 0.15 -16.39
N SER A 23 -15.65 -0.72 -16.22
CA SER A 23 -17.08 -0.35 -16.32
C SER A 23 -17.60 0.23 -15.01
N SER A 24 -17.43 -0.48 -13.88
CA SER A 24 -17.87 -0.02 -12.56
C SER A 24 -17.16 1.26 -12.12
N PHE A 25 -15.89 1.47 -12.51
CA PHE A 25 -15.21 2.76 -12.34
C PHE A 25 -15.89 3.88 -13.13
N ALA A 26 -16.22 3.65 -14.40
CA ALA A 26 -16.88 4.65 -15.25
C ALA A 26 -18.24 5.05 -14.67
N ASP A 27 -19.00 4.06 -14.22
CA ASP A 27 -20.33 4.23 -13.64
C ASP A 27 -20.22 4.95 -12.27
N LYS A 28 -19.21 4.63 -11.44
CA LYS A 28 -18.97 5.27 -10.12
C LYS A 28 -18.67 6.77 -10.24
N ILE A 29 -17.90 7.19 -11.25
CA ILE A 29 -17.55 8.61 -11.43
C ILE A 29 -18.47 9.37 -12.40
N ASP A 30 -19.60 8.78 -12.80
CA ASP A 30 -20.54 9.34 -13.78
C ASP A 30 -19.85 9.76 -15.11
N VAL A 31 -19.21 8.82 -15.81
CA VAL A 31 -18.67 9.06 -17.15
C VAL A 31 -18.97 7.93 -18.12
N GLY A 32 -19.15 8.27 -19.40
CA GLY A 32 -19.32 7.25 -20.44
C GLY A 32 -18.12 6.31 -20.53
N ARG A 33 -18.37 4.99 -20.49
CA ARG A 33 -17.34 3.92 -20.56
C ARG A 33 -16.37 4.04 -21.75
N ALA A 34 -16.81 4.65 -22.86
CA ALA A 34 -15.95 4.97 -24.00
C ALA A 34 -14.82 5.95 -23.64
N SER A 35 -15.06 6.91 -22.75
CA SER A 35 -14.03 7.84 -22.23
C SER A 35 -12.94 7.08 -21.49
N ILE A 36 -13.31 6.14 -20.61
CA ILE A 36 -12.35 5.27 -19.91
C ILE A 36 -11.49 4.48 -20.90
N SER A 37 -12.10 3.85 -21.90
CA SER A 37 -11.37 3.11 -22.95
C SER A 37 -10.35 4.00 -23.69
N HIS A 38 -10.77 5.20 -24.12
CA HIS A 38 -9.86 6.15 -24.80
C HIS A 38 -8.73 6.65 -23.90
N ILE A 39 -8.96 6.86 -22.59
CA ILE A 39 -7.93 7.24 -21.62
C ILE A 39 -6.96 6.08 -21.35
N LEU A 40 -7.45 4.87 -21.10
CA LEU A 40 -6.61 3.69 -20.84
C LEU A 40 -5.75 3.30 -22.06
N SER A 41 -6.22 3.59 -23.28
CA SER A 41 -5.42 3.41 -24.51
C SER A 41 -4.23 4.37 -24.64
N GLY A 42 -4.14 5.39 -23.77
CA GLY A 42 -3.11 6.44 -23.82
C GLY A 42 -3.23 7.41 -25.01
N ARG A 43 -4.25 7.27 -25.86
CA ARG A 43 -4.46 8.12 -27.05
C ARG A 43 -5.00 9.50 -26.71
N ASN A 44 -5.85 9.60 -25.70
CA ASN A 44 -6.46 10.86 -25.26
C ASN A 44 -5.75 11.42 -24.01
N LYS A 45 -5.96 12.71 -23.73
CA LYS A 45 -5.71 13.30 -22.41
C LYS A 45 -7.03 13.36 -21.64
N PRO A 46 -7.02 13.26 -20.30
CA PRO A 46 -8.21 13.52 -19.50
C PRO A 46 -8.62 15.00 -19.62
N SER A 47 -9.92 15.27 -19.53
CA SER A 47 -10.45 16.62 -19.32
C SER A 47 -10.26 17.03 -17.86
N LEU A 48 -10.34 18.33 -17.55
CA LEU A 48 -10.32 18.80 -16.16
C LEU A 48 -11.50 18.19 -15.37
N ASP A 49 -12.70 18.23 -15.94
CA ASP A 49 -13.92 17.60 -15.39
C ASP A 49 -13.70 16.13 -15.01
N PHE A 50 -13.11 15.32 -15.89
CA PHE A 50 -12.77 13.93 -15.61
C PHE A 50 -11.84 13.78 -14.40
N VAL A 51 -10.79 14.60 -14.33
CA VAL A 51 -9.83 14.56 -13.21
C VAL A 51 -10.49 14.97 -11.90
N MET A 52 -11.32 16.02 -11.92
CA MET A 52 -12.07 16.45 -10.74
C MET A 52 -13.04 15.37 -10.27
N LYS A 53 -13.77 14.73 -11.19
CA LYS A 53 -14.67 13.60 -10.89
C LYS A 53 -13.93 12.45 -10.22
N VAL A 54 -12.74 12.07 -10.70
CA VAL A 54 -11.90 11.05 -10.05
C VAL A 54 -11.52 11.44 -8.61
N VAL A 55 -10.88 12.59 -8.39
CA VAL A 55 -10.41 12.97 -7.04
C VAL A 55 -11.55 13.28 -6.06
N SER A 56 -12.76 13.54 -6.55
CA SER A 56 -13.97 13.68 -5.72
C SER A 56 -14.69 12.36 -5.39
N SER A 57 -14.31 11.25 -6.04
CA SER A 57 -14.95 9.92 -5.90
C SER A 57 -14.09 8.88 -5.18
N PHE A 58 -12.85 9.26 -4.86
CA PHE A 58 -11.78 8.44 -4.32
C PHE A 58 -10.89 9.34 -3.46
N GLU A 59 -11.18 9.43 -2.16
CA GLU A 59 -10.62 10.45 -1.26
C GLU A 59 -9.10 10.29 -1.08
N GLU A 60 -8.62 9.06 -1.19
CA GLU A 60 -7.21 8.68 -1.17
C GLU A 60 -6.40 9.16 -2.40
N VAL A 61 -7.06 9.58 -3.49
CA VAL A 61 -6.42 9.94 -4.77
C VAL A 61 -6.05 11.42 -4.83
N GLU A 62 -4.81 11.75 -4.47
CA GLU A 62 -4.30 13.11 -4.63
C GLU A 62 -4.25 13.58 -6.10
N LEU A 63 -4.72 14.80 -6.34
CA LEU A 63 -4.67 15.46 -7.65
C LEU A 63 -3.24 15.56 -8.23
N TYR A 64 -2.24 15.87 -7.39
CA TYR A 64 -0.86 16.03 -7.85
C TYR A 64 -0.20 14.67 -8.14
N TRP A 65 -0.51 13.64 -7.35
CA TRP A 65 -0.11 12.28 -7.67
C TRP A 65 -0.74 11.80 -8.99
N LEU A 66 -2.06 11.96 -9.15
CA LEU A 66 -2.81 11.52 -10.33
C LEU A 66 -2.37 12.24 -11.63
N LEU A 67 -2.00 13.52 -11.55
CA LEU A 67 -1.52 14.28 -12.72
C LEU A 67 -0.01 14.12 -12.96
N ASN A 68 0.81 14.28 -11.93
CA ASN A 68 2.27 14.45 -12.04
C ASN A 68 3.13 13.28 -11.51
N GLY A 69 2.59 12.35 -10.73
CA GLY A 69 3.30 11.15 -10.27
C GLY A 69 4.26 11.44 -9.12
N LYS A 70 3.83 12.34 -8.23
CA LYS A 70 4.56 12.83 -7.05
C LYS A 70 3.58 12.88 -5.87
N GLY A 71 4.05 12.58 -4.67
CA GLY A 71 3.18 12.05 -3.62
C GLY A 71 3.09 10.53 -3.78
N HIS A 72 2.17 9.89 -3.07
CA HIS A 72 1.97 8.45 -3.09
C HIS A 72 0.47 8.11 -3.12
N PHE A 73 0.14 6.97 -3.73
CA PHE A 73 -1.18 6.36 -3.68
C PHE A 73 -1.02 4.86 -3.44
N PRO A 74 -1.73 4.26 -2.47
CA PRO A 74 -2.54 4.94 -1.45
C PRO A 74 -1.72 5.93 -0.60
N PRO A 75 -2.38 6.77 0.22
CA PRO A 75 -1.76 7.35 1.39
C PRO A 75 -1.07 6.23 2.19
N ALA A 76 0.24 6.35 2.42
CA ALA A 76 0.85 5.57 3.49
C ALA A 76 0.21 6.04 4.80
N ASP A 77 -0.24 5.10 5.65
CA ASP A 77 -0.90 5.44 6.91
C ASP A 77 0.00 6.36 7.75
N GLN A 78 -0.38 7.64 7.82
CA GLN A 78 0.22 8.63 8.71
C GLN A 78 -0.25 8.33 10.14
N ASN A 79 0.21 7.20 10.68
CA ASN A 79 0.30 6.98 12.11
C ASN A 79 1.36 7.95 12.64
N GLU A 80 0.96 9.21 12.80
CA GLU A 80 1.74 10.25 13.47
C GLU A 80 1.89 9.88 14.95
N ASP A 81 2.86 9.01 15.25
CA ASP A 81 3.54 9.06 16.54
C ASP A 81 4.31 10.39 16.60
N ASN A 82 3.58 11.44 16.95
CA ASN A 82 4.07 12.81 17.07
C ASN A 82 4.85 12.97 18.40
N THR A 83 5.80 12.06 18.64
CA THR A 83 6.75 12.13 19.75
C THR A 83 7.73 13.25 19.48
N LEU A 84 7.36 14.42 19.98
CA LEU A 84 8.17 15.64 20.03
C LEU A 84 9.41 15.42 20.91
N GLU A 85 10.48 14.87 20.33
CA GLU A 85 11.78 14.76 20.99
C GLU A 85 12.40 16.14 21.22
N LYS A 86 12.02 16.73 22.35
CA LYS A 86 12.66 17.88 22.95
C LYS A 86 14.12 17.53 23.28
N PRO A 87 15.12 18.28 22.79
CA PRO A 87 16.51 17.99 23.08
C PRO A 87 16.81 18.14 24.58
N THR A 88 17.31 17.07 25.20
CA THR A 88 18.02 17.11 26.47
C THR A 88 19.49 16.88 26.21
N ASP A 89 20.32 17.78 26.73
CA ASP A 89 21.77 17.77 26.59
C ASP A 89 22.44 16.73 27.51
N ASP A 90 23.76 16.65 27.39
CA ASP A 90 24.74 16.10 28.34
C ASP A 90 25.04 14.57 28.40
N SER A 91 26.33 14.31 28.12
CA SER A 91 27.25 13.40 28.81
C SER A 91 27.42 11.92 28.37
N ASP A 92 28.54 11.71 27.68
CA ASP A 92 29.26 10.45 27.42
C ASP A 92 30.30 10.18 28.55
N ASP A 93 30.40 8.93 29.06
CA ASP A 93 31.67 8.17 29.23
C ASP A 93 31.40 6.73 29.74
N SER A 94 32.10 5.77 29.13
CA SER A 94 32.39 4.38 29.50
C SER A 94 32.30 3.92 30.98
N LYS A 95 31.74 2.71 31.18
CA LYS A 95 32.52 1.48 31.50
C LYS A 95 31.68 0.20 31.58
N ALA A 96 32.35 -0.94 31.39
CA ALA A 96 31.76 -2.28 31.48
C ALA A 96 32.18 -3.02 32.77
N VAL A 97 31.41 -4.04 33.19
CA VAL A 97 31.94 -5.35 33.66
C VAL A 97 30.82 -6.41 33.86
N THR A 98 31.12 -7.61 33.36
CA THR A 98 30.53 -8.95 33.50
C THR A 98 29.90 -9.37 34.86
N SER A 99 28.77 -10.11 34.89
CA SER A 99 28.72 -11.57 35.21
C SER A 99 27.32 -12.25 35.42
N LYS A 100 27.00 -13.23 34.54
CA LYS A 100 26.37 -14.58 34.72
C LYS A 100 25.13 -14.89 35.63
N ASN A 101 24.17 -15.60 34.99
CA ASN A 101 23.25 -16.66 35.50
C ASN A 101 22.08 -16.27 36.48
N ASP A 102 20.96 -17.01 36.59
CA ASP A 102 20.62 -18.40 36.13
C ASP A 102 19.11 -18.62 35.78
N ARG A 103 18.83 -19.43 34.73
CA ARG A 103 17.62 -20.29 34.45
C ARG A 103 16.18 -19.70 34.45
N LEU A 104 15.20 -20.22 33.68
CA LEU A 104 14.62 -21.60 33.65
C LEU A 104 13.89 -21.97 32.32
N VAL A 105 13.95 -23.27 31.95
CA VAL A 105 13.10 -24.14 31.06
C VAL A 105 12.52 -23.58 29.72
N ALA A 106 12.71 -24.18 28.54
CA ALA A 106 12.38 -25.54 28.03
C ALA A 106 10.86 -25.76 27.82
N ASP A 107 10.35 -26.33 26.71
CA ASP A 107 10.94 -26.91 25.47
C ASP A 107 9.96 -26.67 24.27
N MET A 108 9.91 -27.29 23.07
CA MET A 108 10.43 -28.54 22.47
C MET A 108 10.46 -28.44 20.91
N GLU A 109 11.00 -29.43 20.17
CA GLU A 109 11.08 -29.48 18.70
C GLU A 109 9.94 -30.19 17.95
N SER A 110 9.64 -29.78 16.70
CA SER A 110 9.89 -30.59 15.47
C SER A 110 9.20 -30.02 14.20
N GLN A 111 9.90 -30.04 13.05
CA GLN A 111 9.38 -29.61 11.74
C GLN A 111 9.25 -30.78 10.73
N PRO A 112 8.16 -30.85 9.93
CA PRO A 112 8.18 -31.58 8.66
C PRO A 112 9.00 -30.82 7.61
N LYS A 113 9.75 -31.55 6.76
CA LYS A 113 10.76 -30.95 5.86
C LYS A 113 10.16 -30.05 4.77
N ARG A 114 10.74 -28.86 4.60
CA ARG A 114 10.43 -27.91 3.53
C ARG A 114 10.62 -28.53 2.15
N ARG A 115 9.68 -28.30 1.22
CA ARG A 115 10.00 -28.29 -0.21
C ARG A 115 10.81 -27.02 -0.48
N SER A 116 12.02 -27.15 -1.01
CA SER A 116 12.89 -26.02 -1.35
C SER A 116 12.33 -25.19 -2.51
N GLY A 117 12.37 -23.86 -2.40
CA GLY A 117 12.31 -22.96 -3.58
C GLY A 117 11.03 -22.16 -3.81
N LYS A 118 10.17 -21.95 -2.80
CA LYS A 118 9.18 -20.86 -2.79
C LYS A 118 9.03 -20.29 -1.39
N ASP A 119 9.29 -19.00 -1.25
CA ASP A 119 8.86 -18.23 -0.08
C ASP A 119 7.39 -17.86 -0.24
N ILE A 120 6.66 -17.83 0.88
CA ILE A 120 5.26 -17.40 0.92
C ILE A 120 5.28 -15.90 1.18
N GLU A 121 4.65 -15.12 0.31
CA GLU A 121 4.55 -13.65 0.42
C GLU A 121 3.29 -13.26 1.20
N LYS A 122 2.13 -13.75 0.75
CA LYS A 122 0.81 -13.53 1.36
C LYS A 122 -0.05 -14.80 1.36
N VAL A 123 -0.88 -14.95 2.38
CA VAL A 123 -1.97 -15.94 2.48
C VAL A 123 -3.27 -15.19 2.77
N ILE A 124 -4.37 -15.60 2.14
CA ILE A 124 -5.72 -15.10 2.43
C ILE A 124 -6.61 -16.29 2.76
N ILE A 125 -7.37 -16.19 3.86
CA ILE A 125 -8.27 -17.23 4.37
C ILE A 125 -9.68 -16.67 4.30
N PHE A 126 -10.59 -17.35 3.60
CA PHE A 126 -12.00 -16.98 3.50
C PHE A 126 -12.85 -17.89 4.39
N TYR A 127 -13.79 -17.30 5.13
CA TYR A 127 -14.71 -17.98 6.02
C TYR A 127 -16.10 -18.16 5.40
N ALA A 128 -16.88 -19.11 5.92
CA ALA A 128 -18.18 -19.48 5.37
C ALA A 128 -19.29 -18.42 5.60
N ASP A 129 -19.04 -17.41 6.43
CA ASP A 129 -19.90 -16.24 6.63
C ASP A 129 -19.58 -15.09 5.65
N GLY A 130 -18.55 -15.23 4.81
CA GLY A 130 -18.10 -14.22 3.86
C GLY A 130 -17.01 -13.28 4.39
N SER A 131 -16.58 -13.43 5.64
CA SER A 131 -15.41 -12.71 6.16
C SER A 131 -14.09 -13.31 5.63
N PHE A 132 -12.99 -12.56 5.76
CA PHE A 132 -11.66 -13.07 5.42
C PHE A 132 -10.57 -12.48 6.32
N GLU A 133 -9.46 -13.20 6.43
CA GLU A 133 -8.21 -12.76 7.04
C GLU A 133 -7.07 -12.82 6.02
N SER A 134 -6.04 -11.97 6.19
CA SER A 134 -4.83 -12.06 5.38
C SER A 134 -3.55 -11.90 6.19
N TYR A 135 -2.57 -12.73 5.89
CA TYR A 135 -1.28 -12.80 6.57
C TYR A 135 -0.15 -12.58 5.55
N GLU A 136 0.73 -11.62 5.83
CA GLU A 136 1.91 -11.31 5.01
C GLU A 136 3.21 -11.66 5.76
N ASN A 137 4.23 -12.05 5.00
CA ASN A 137 5.50 -12.54 5.51
C ASN A 137 6.62 -11.50 5.34
N TYR A 138 6.73 -10.58 6.29
CA TYR A 138 7.79 -9.58 6.27
C TYR A 138 9.15 -10.19 6.65
N PRO A 139 10.19 -10.06 5.81
CA PRO A 139 11.53 -10.54 6.14
C PRO A 139 12.11 -9.70 7.28
N LYS A 140 12.54 -10.37 8.36
CA LYS A 140 13.19 -9.70 9.49
C LYS A 140 14.62 -9.28 9.13
N THR A 141 14.91 -7.99 9.30
CA THR A 141 16.26 -7.40 9.32
C THR A 141 16.91 -7.61 10.68
#